data_AF-A0A8H9M1I2-F1
#
_entry.id   AF-A0A8H9M1I2-F1
#
_cell.length_a   1.000
_cell.length_b   1.000
_cell.length_c   1.000
_cell.angle_alpha   90.00
_cell.angle_beta   90.00
_cell.angle_gamma   90.00
#
_symmetry.space_group_name_H-M   'P 1'
#
loop_
_entity.id
_entity.type
_entity.pdbx_description
1 polymer ?
#
loop_
_entity_poly.entity_id
_entity_poly.type
_entity_poly.pdbx_seq_one_letter_code
_entity_poly.pdbx_strand_id
1 'polypeptide(L)' 'MANMLAKLKGKAIISLNDHPDIRRIFADYHIETTDIRYTVGGRKGSDAKEVLIFSWDVEAEPAGLF' A
#
# COMPACT_ATOMS: atom_id res chain seq x y z
N MET A 1 -7.45 -11.35 2.82
CA MET A 1 -6.64 -10.27 3.44
C MET A 1 -7.45 -8.98 3.62
N ALA A 2 -8.05 -8.41 2.57
CA ALA A 2 -8.89 -7.20 2.65
C ALA A 2 -9.91 -7.22 3.81
N ASN A 3 -10.74 -8.26 3.92
CA ASN A 3 -11.73 -8.38 5.01
C ASN A 3 -11.13 -8.45 6.43
N MET A 4 -9.83 -8.77 6.58
CA MET A 4 -9.16 -8.73 7.88
C MET A 4 -8.81 -7.30 8.29
N LEU A 5 -8.50 -6.41 7.34
CA LEU A 5 -8.25 -4.98 7.63
C LEU A 5 -9.50 -4.30 8.18
N ALA A 6 -10.68 -4.65 7.66
CA ALA A 6 -11.94 -4.13 8.19
C ALA A 6 -12.22 -4.52 9.66
N LYS A 7 -11.60 -5.61 10.15
CA LYS A 7 -11.83 -6.15 11.50
C LYS A 7 -10.69 -5.85 12.47
N LEU A 8 -9.61 -5.23 11.98
CA LEU A 8 -8.47 -4.86 12.80
C LEU A 8 -8.88 -3.71 13.73
N LYS A 9 -8.62 -3.88 15.03
CA LYS A 9 -8.88 -2.83 16.04
C LYS A 9 -7.85 -1.69 16.00
N GLY A 10 -6.81 -1.83 15.19
CA GLY A 10 -5.74 -0.85 15.03
C GLY A 10 -5.55 -0.45 13.57
N LYS A 11 -4.63 0.49 13.34
CA LYS A 11 -4.26 0.98 12.02
C LYS A 11 -3.21 0.07 11.39
N ALA A 12 -3.40 -0.28 10.12
CA ALA A 12 -2.48 -1.10 9.36
C ALA A 12 -2.21 -0.49 7.98
N ILE A 13 -0.94 -0.55 7.56
CA ILE A 13 -0.49 -0.22 6.22
C ILE A 13 0.00 -1.50 5.56
N ILE A 14 -0.39 -1.74 4.32
CA ILE A 14 0.07 -2.88 3.53
C ILE A 14 0.74 -2.35 2.27
N SER A 15 1.98 -2.78 2.01
CA SER A 15 2.64 -2.61 0.71
C SER A 15 2.49 -3.89 -0.12
N LEU A 16 2.08 -3.75 -1.38
CA LEU A 16 2.02 -4.83 -2.37
C LEU A 16 2.49 -4.34 -3.74
N ASN A 17 2.89 -5.26 -4.62
CA ASN A 17 3.16 -4.91 -6.01
C ASN A 17 1.90 -4.34 -6.69
N ASP A 18 2.09 -3.32 -7.52
CA ASP A 18 1.01 -2.68 -8.26
C ASP A 18 0.47 -3.61 -9.36
N HIS A 19 -0.67 -4.23 -9.07
CA HIS A 19 -1.37 -5.13 -9.99
C HIS A 19 -2.86 -4.78 -10.04
N PRO A 20 -3.52 -4.88 -11.21
CA PRO A 20 -4.95 -4.55 -11.35
C PRO A 20 -5.86 -5.29 -10.36
N ASP A 21 -5.56 -6.56 -10.07
CA ASP A 21 -6.32 -7.34 -9.09
C ASP A 21 -6.18 -6.83 -7.65
N ILE A 22 -5.00 -6.32 -7.28
CA ILE A 22 -4.81 -5.73 -5.95
C ILE A 22 -5.64 -4.45 -5.85
N ARG A 23 -5.57 -3.57 -6.85
CA ARG A 23 -6.39 -2.36 -6.89
C ARG A 23 -7.89 -2.66 -6.82
N ARG A 24 -8.33 -3.73 -7.47
CA ARG A 24 -9.73 -4.17 -7.43
C ARG A 24 -10.15 -4.71 -6.05
N ILE A 25 -9.32 -5.54 -5.42
CA ILE A 25 -9.63 -6.15 -4.11
C ILE A 25 -9.66 -5.11 -2.99
N PHE A 26 -8.81 -4.08 -3.10
CA PHE A 26 -8.69 -3.03 -2.09
C PHE A 26 -9.33 -1.70 -2.53
N ALA A 27 -10.23 -1.70 -3.51
CA ALA A 27 -10.85 -0.49 -4.06
C ALA A 27 -11.60 0.35 -3.02
N ASP A 28 -12.08 -0.27 -1.95
CA ASP A 28 -12.76 0.39 -0.83
C ASP A 28 -11.80 0.99 0.21
N TYR A 29 -10.48 0.87 0.01
CA TYR A 29 -9.44 1.40 0.90
C TYR A 29 -8.69 2.55 0.24
N HIS A 30 -8.05 3.39 1.05
CA HIS A 30 -7.15 4.41 0.53
C HIS A 30 -5.90 3.73 -0.06
N ILE A 31 -5.59 4.03 -1.33
CA ILE A 31 -4.46 3.46 -2.06
C ILE A 31 -3.55 4.58 -2.57
N GLU A 32 -2.30 4.57 -2.14
CA GLU A 32 -1.23 5.38 -2.73
C GLU A 32 -0.32 4.50 -3.60
N THR A 33 0.33 5.08 -4.62
CA THR A 33 1.28 4.36 -5.48
C THR A 33 2.66 4.96 -5.30
N THR A 34 3.67 4.12 -5.14
CA THR A 34 5.07 4.55 -5.01
C THR A 34 5.94 3.79 -6.00
N ASP A 35 6.87 4.51 -6.63
CA ASP A 35 7.87 3.93 -7.51
C ASP A 35 9.00 3.35 -6.66
N ILE A 36 9.33 2.08 -6.89
CA ILE A 36 10.40 1.39 -6.19
C ILE A 36 11.38 0.79 -7.20
N ARG A 37 12.60 0.55 -6.73
CA ARG A 37 13.62 -0.12 -7.53
C ARG A 37 14.07 -1.38 -6.84
N TYR A 38 13.74 -2.53 -7.41
CA TYR A 38 14.27 -3.80 -6.92
C TYR A 38 15.71 -3.98 -7.42
N THR A 39 16.66 -4.09 -6.50
CA THR A 39 18.04 -4.47 -6.82
C THR A 39 18.28 -5.91 -6.37
N VAL A 40 18.53 -6.81 -7.32
CA VAL A 40 18.90 -8.21 -7.03
C VAL A 40 20.37 -8.43 -7.39
N GLY A 41 21.19 -8.75 -6.39
CA GLY A 41 22.55 -9.30 -6.55
C GLY A 41 23.52 -8.48 -7.40
N GLY A 42 23.50 -7.14 -7.32
CA GLY A 42 24.47 -6.27 -8.00
C GLY A 42 24.24 -6.05 -9.50
N ARG A 43 23.13 -6.53 -10.08
CA ARG A 43 22.71 -6.17 -11.45
C ARG A 43 21.85 -4.92 -11.48
N LYS A 44 21.74 -4.31 -12.67
CA LYS A 44 20.91 -3.12 -12.96
C LYS A 44 19.48 -3.38 -12.44
N GLY A 45 19.07 -2.64 -11.42
CA GLY A 45 17.79 -2.85 -10.75
C GLY A 45 16.61 -2.71 -11.72
N SER A 46 15.56 -3.50 -11.51
CA SER A 46 14.31 -3.35 -12.25
C SER A 46 13.42 -2.33 -11.57
N ASP A 47 12.87 -1.42 -12.36
CA ASP A 47 11.86 -0.47 -11.91
C ASP A 47 10.55 -1.24 -11.68
N ALA A 48 9.95 -1.02 -10.52
CA ALA A 48 8.68 -1.62 -10.12
C ALA A 48 7.82 -0.56 -9.43
N LYS A 49 6.53 -0.84 -9.33
CA LYS A 49 5.58 0.00 -8.61
C LYS A 49 4.97 -0.79 -7.49
N GLU A 50 4.85 -0.16 -6.34
CA GLU A 50 4.11 -0.69 -5.19
C GLU A 50 2.89 0.18 -4.91
N VAL A 51 1.87 -0.45 -4.34
CA VAL A 51 0.69 0.19 -3.80
C VAL A 51 0.71 0.11 -2.28
N LEU A 52 0.50 1.23 -1.62
CA LEU A 52 0.33 1.36 -0.18
C LEU A 52 -1.16 1.44 0.11
N ILE A 53 -1.68 0.48 0.86
CA ILE A 53 -3.09 0.36 1.23
C ILE A 53 -3.23 0.65 2.71
N PHE A 54 -4.08 1.61 3.06
CA PHE A 54 -4.29 2.05 4.43
C PHE A 54 -5.64 1.56 4.96
N SER A 55 -5.66 1.05 6.19
CA SER A 55 -6.88 0.56 6.83
C SER A 55 -7.78 1.66 7.41
N TRP A 56 -7.39 2.92 7.28
CA TRP A 56 -8.09 4.09 7.78
C TRP A 56 -8.07 5.20 6.73
N ASP A 57 -8.90 6.21 6.93
CA ASP A 57 -8.94 7.39 6.09
C ASP A 57 -7.77 8.32 6.44
N VAL A 58 -6.76 8.35 5.57
CA VAL A 58 -5.54 9.15 5.74
C VAL A 58 -5.84 10.65 5.63
N GLU A 59 -6.89 11.03 4.90
CA GLU A 59 -7.27 12.44 4.72
C GLU A 59 -8.04 12.96 5.94
N ALA A 60 -8.90 12.12 6.54
CA ALA A 60 -9.61 12.46 7.77
C ALA A 60 -8.70 12.44 9.01
N GLU A 61 -7.63 11.65 8.98
CA GLU A 61 -6.65 11.54 10.05
C GLU A 61 -5.22 11.81 9.54
N PRO A 62 -4.92 13.07 9.15
CA PRO A 62 -3.62 13.41 8.61
C PRO A 62 -2.52 13.14 9.62
N ALA A 63 -1.35 12.73 9.14
CA ALA A 63 -0.19 12.54 9.99
C ALA A 63 0.10 13.84 10.75
N GLY A 64 -0.07 13.80 12.08
CA GLY A 64 0.32 14.89 12.95
C GLY A 64 1.83 15.03 12.91
N LEU A 65 2.33 15.87 12.01
CA LEU A 65 3.64 16.47 12.17
C LEU A 65 3.51 17.42 13.36
N PHE A 66 4.30 17.15 14.40
CA PHE A 66 4.37 17.87 15.68
C PHE A 66 4.09 19.38 15.60
#